data_AF-A0AAV0XQF5-F1
#
_entry.id   AF-A0AAV0XQF5-F1
#
_cell.length_a   1.000
_cell.length_b   1.000
_cell.length_c   1.000
_cell.angle_alpha   90.00
_cell.angle_beta   90.00
_cell.angle_gamma   90.00
#
_symmetry.space_group_name_H-M   'P 1'
#
loop_
_entity.id
_entity.type
_entity.pdbx_description
1 polymer ?
#
loop_
_entity_poly.entity_id
_entity_poly.type
_entity_poly.pdbx_seq_one_letter_code
_entity_poly.pdbx_strand_id
1 'polypeptide(L)'
;MAVSGPRVLTPAPYLLQRLLVEDSVEGRHYRNNIRRYNNTLAFAAFSTAFNTRRLPGRGPNVFTVHGQGYWTISNDLIGNEPIQRRFCQLYFVESGEANRIRREQQQLLPAAQRLLPNVLEDLDGLLRGINPFAQAFE
;
A
#
# COMPACT_ATOMS: atom_id res chain seq x y z
N MET A 1 21.39 3.47 5.15
CA MET A 1 21.71 3.19 6.57
C MET A 1 20.96 1.95 6.99
N ALA A 2 21.65 0.87 7.40
CA ALA A 2 20.97 -0.29 7.97
C ALA A 2 20.50 0.08 9.38
N VAL A 3 19.21 -0.08 9.66
CA VAL A 3 18.64 0.19 10.99
C VAL A 3 19.19 -0.88 11.95
N SER A 4 20.30 -0.57 12.63
CA SER A 4 20.88 -1.40 13.69
C SER A 4 20.29 -0.97 15.03
N GLY A 5 19.20 -1.61 15.42
CA GLY A 5 18.61 -1.50 16.75
C GLY A 5 18.08 -2.88 17.17
N PRO A 6 17.90 -3.12 18.48
CA PRO A 6 17.31 -4.37 18.94
C PRO A 6 15.91 -4.50 18.33
N ARG A 7 15.70 -5.55 17.52
CA ARG A 7 14.39 -5.87 16.93
C ARG A 7 13.51 -6.49 18.00
N VAL A 8 13.08 -5.67 18.95
CA VAL A 8 12.10 -6.07 19.97
C VAL A 8 10.72 -6.01 19.31
N LEU A 9 10.00 -7.13 19.33
CA LEU A 9 8.61 -7.17 18.90
C LEU A 9 7.79 -6.32 19.88
N THR A 10 7.38 -5.15 19.44
CA THR A 10 6.42 -4.32 20.17
C THR A 10 5.00 -4.83 19.91
N PRO A 11 4.06 -4.56 20.83
CA PRO A 11 2.65 -4.84 20.59
C PRO A 11 2.19 -4.18 19.29
N ALA A 12 1.34 -4.88 18.53
CA ALA A 12 0.78 -4.33 17.30
C ALA A 12 0.01 -3.03 17.60
N PRO A 13 0.08 -2.01 16.73
CA PRO A 13 -0.72 -0.80 16.87
C PRO A 13 -2.21 -1.10 17.01
N TYR A 14 -2.91 -0.35 17.86
CA TYR A 14 -4.33 -0.56 18.16
C TYR A 14 -5.21 -0.60 16.90
N LEU A 15 -4.94 0.28 15.92
CA LEU A 15 -5.63 0.28 14.63
C LEU A 15 -5.57 -1.09 13.92
N LEU A 16 -4.39 -1.73 13.90
CA LEU A 16 -4.23 -3.05 13.27
C LEU A 16 -4.94 -4.13 14.08
N GLN A 17 -4.92 -4.05 15.41
CA GLN A 17 -5.69 -4.99 16.25
C GLN A 17 -7.19 -4.89 15.94
N ARG A 18 -7.74 -3.68 15.87
CA ARG A 18 -9.14 -3.42 15.49
C ARG A 18 -9.47 -3.99 14.11
N LEU A 19 -8.63 -3.72 13.10
CA LEU A 19 -8.88 -4.16 11.73
C LEU A 19 -8.75 -5.68 11.54
N LEU A 20 -7.89 -6.35 12.32
CA LEU A 20 -7.63 -7.78 12.19
C LEU A 20 -8.50 -8.67 13.08
N VAL A 21 -8.94 -8.16 14.23
CA VAL A 21 -9.61 -8.97 15.26
C VAL A 21 -11.08 -8.62 15.42
N GLU A 22 -11.44 -7.33 15.39
CA GLU A 22 -12.81 -6.92 15.65
C GLU A 22 -13.74 -7.24 14.46
N ASP A 23 -15.03 -7.49 14.77
CA ASP A 23 -16.07 -7.74 13.76
C ASP A 23 -16.78 -6.45 13.31
N SER A 24 -15.99 -5.43 13.00
CA SER A 24 -16.47 -4.19 12.40
C SER A 24 -16.64 -4.32 10.88
N VAL A 25 -17.41 -3.41 10.27
CA VAL A 25 -17.53 -3.34 8.81
C VAL A 25 -16.17 -3.07 8.18
N GLU A 26 -15.40 -2.16 8.78
CA GLU A 26 -14.04 -1.80 8.40
C GLU A 26 -13.10 -3.00 8.52
N GLY A 27 -13.14 -3.73 9.64
CA GLY A 27 -12.29 -4.89 9.88
C GLY A 27 -12.57 -6.02 8.89
N ARG A 28 -13.85 -6.34 8.64
CA ARG A 28 -14.23 -7.33 7.61
C ARG A 28 -13.78 -6.90 6.21
N HIS A 29 -14.02 -5.64 5.85
CA HIS A 29 -13.62 -5.11 4.55
C HIS A 29 -12.10 -5.13 4.37
N TYR A 30 -11.36 -4.73 5.40
CA TYR A 30 -9.90 -4.75 5.43
C TYR A 30 -9.36 -6.17 5.27
N ARG A 31 -9.84 -7.13 6.08
CA ARG A 31 -9.41 -8.54 6.00
C ARG A 31 -9.65 -9.14 4.61
N ASN A 32 -10.80 -8.86 4.01
CA ASN A 32 -11.12 -9.34 2.65
C ASN A 32 -10.25 -8.71 1.56
N ASN A 33 -9.74 -7.49 1.77
CA ASN A 33 -9.01 -6.71 0.77
C ASN A 33 -7.56 -6.35 1.19
N ILE A 34 -7.00 -7.05 2.18
CA ILE A 34 -5.74 -6.64 2.85
C ILE A 34 -4.58 -6.44 1.87
N ARG A 35 -4.49 -7.29 0.84
CA ARG A 35 -3.46 -7.18 -0.20
C ARG A 35 -3.58 -5.89 -1.01
N ARG A 36 -4.81 -5.44 -1.29
CA ARG A 36 -5.07 -4.20 -2.02
C ARG A 36 -4.73 -3.00 -1.15
N TYR A 37 -5.14 -2.98 0.12
CA TYR A 37 -4.73 -1.94 1.06
C TYR A 37 -3.21 -1.82 1.15
N ASN A 38 -2.51 -2.94 1.34
CA ASN A 38 -1.05 -2.95 1.40
C ASN A 38 -0.42 -2.46 0.09
N ASN A 39 -0.95 -2.84 -1.07
CA ASN A 39 -0.45 -2.37 -2.36
C ASN A 39 -0.71 -0.87 -2.60
N THR A 40 -1.86 -0.35 -2.18
CA THR A 40 -2.19 1.08 -2.31
C THR A 40 -1.29 1.97 -1.43
N LEU A 41 -0.82 1.43 -0.30
CA LEU A 41 0.08 2.11 0.63
C LEU A 41 1.55 1.70 0.45
N ALA A 42 1.88 0.85 -0.53
CA ALA A 42 3.25 0.40 -0.72
C ALA A 42 4.12 1.51 -1.32
N PHE A 43 5.36 1.63 -0.82
CA PHE A 43 6.40 2.43 -1.47
C PHE A 43 6.71 1.91 -2.88
N ALA A 44 6.82 0.59 -3.00
CA ALA A 44 6.92 -0.10 -4.28
C ALA A 44 5.85 -1.19 -4.30
N ALA A 45 4.90 -1.10 -5.23
CA ALA A 45 3.85 -2.10 -5.36
C ALA A 45 4.18 -3.08 -6.48
N PHE A 46 4.37 -4.35 -6.16
CA PHE A 46 4.49 -5.34 -7.23
C PHE A 46 3.14 -5.54 -7.91
N SER A 47 3.05 -5.11 -9.17
CA SER A 47 1.98 -5.52 -10.08
C SER A 47 2.59 -6.40 -11.17
N THR A 48 2.02 -7.58 -11.37
CA THR A 48 2.34 -8.44 -12.50
C THR A 48 1.08 -8.58 -13.32
N ALA A 49 1.16 -8.37 -14.64
CA ALA A 49 0.12 -8.86 -15.52
C ALA A 49 0.06 -10.38 -15.30
N PHE A 50 -1.00 -10.86 -14.63
CA PHE A 50 -1.14 -12.27 -14.33
C PHE A 50 -1.10 -13.03 -15.65
N ASN A 51 0.00 -13.74 -15.87
CA ASN A 51 0.03 -14.72 -16.93
C ASN A 51 -0.93 -15.82 -16.48
N THR A 52 -2.10 -15.90 -17.09
CA THR A 52 -3.15 -16.89 -16.78
C THR A 52 -2.72 -18.32 -17.10
N ARG A 53 -1.47 -18.52 -17.57
CA ARG A 53 -0.84 -19.81 -17.75
C ARG A 53 -0.79 -20.55 -16.41
N ARG A 54 -1.83 -21.35 -16.16
CA ARG A 54 -1.82 -22.37 -15.13
C ARG A 54 -0.66 -23.31 -15.42
N LEU A 55 0.24 -23.45 -14.47
CA LEU A 55 1.20 -24.55 -14.50
C LEU A 55 0.38 -25.86 -14.48
N PRO A 56 0.66 -26.82 -15.39
CA PRO A 56 -0.06 -28.09 -15.38
C PRO A 56 0.21 -28.82 -14.06
N GLY A 57 -0.84 -29.00 -13.24
CA GLY A 57 -0.75 -29.69 -11.95
C GLY A 57 -1.94 -29.41 -11.02
N ARG A 58 -2.16 -30.28 -10.03
CA ARG A 58 -3.17 -30.13 -8.95
C ARG A 58 -2.63 -29.38 -7.71
N GLY A 59 -1.47 -28.73 -7.84
CA GLY A 59 -0.84 -27.99 -6.75
C GLY A 59 -1.49 -26.62 -6.49
N PRO A 60 -1.17 -25.99 -5.34
CA PRO A 60 -1.57 -24.61 -5.05
C PRO A 60 -1.15 -23.67 -6.19
N ASN A 61 -1.93 -22.62 -6.43
CA ASN A 61 -1.61 -21.64 -7.46
C ASN A 61 -0.37 -20.82 -7.02
N VAL A 62 0.81 -21.19 -7.52
CA VAL A 62 2.08 -20.50 -7.22
C VAL A 62 2.46 -19.63 -8.42
N PHE A 63 2.65 -18.34 -8.18
CA PHE A 63 3.38 -17.45 -9.08
C PHE A 63 4.77 -17.22 -8.49
N THR A 64 5.81 -17.49 -9.26
CA THR A 64 7.20 -17.28 -8.82
C THR A 64 7.79 -16.12 -9.60
N VAL A 65 8.21 -15.09 -8.89
CA VAL A 65 8.96 -13.96 -9.45
C VAL A 65 10.42 -14.15 -9.05
N HIS A 66 11.31 -14.33 -10.03
CA HIS A 66 12.76 -14.39 -9.81
C HIS A 66 13.40 -13.05 -10.20
N GLY A 67 14.29 -12.52 -9.35
CA GLY A 67 15.07 -11.30 -9.60
C GLY A 67 14.84 -10.20 -8.57
N GLN A 68 15.37 -9.01 -8.86
CA GLN A 68 15.18 -7.79 -8.07
C GLN A 68 14.22 -6.86 -8.83
N GLY A 69 13.18 -6.38 -8.15
CA GLY A 69 12.33 -5.31 -8.69
C GLY A 69 13.02 -3.97 -8.54
N TYR A 70 13.34 -3.32 -9.65
CA TYR A 70 13.81 -1.93 -9.67
C TYR A 70 12.64 -1.02 -9.97
N TRP A 71 12.48 0.04 -9.16
CA TRP A 71 11.44 1.03 -9.30
C TRP A 71 12.07 2.39 -9.55
N THR A 72 11.90 2.92 -10.75
CA THR A 72 12.36 4.26 -11.10
C THR A 72 11.35 5.27 -10.54
N ILE A 73 11.78 6.02 -9.54
CA ILE A 73 11.06 7.20 -9.09
C ILE A 73 11.42 8.32 -10.06
N SER A 74 10.51 8.69 -10.96
CA SER A 74 10.75 9.85 -11.81
C SER A 74 10.81 11.11 -10.96
N ASN A 75 11.82 11.95 -11.21
CA ASN A 75 11.99 13.24 -10.53
C ASN A 75 11.04 14.32 -11.10
N ASP A 76 10.17 13.95 -12.05
CA ASP A 76 9.13 14.81 -12.65
C ASP A 76 7.98 15.14 -11.69
N LEU A 77 8.23 15.12 -10.37
CA LEU A 77 7.38 15.79 -9.40
C LEU A 77 7.27 17.31 -9.68
N ILE A 78 8.19 17.84 -10.50
CA ILE A 78 8.38 19.25 -10.88
C ILE A 78 8.11 19.48 -12.40
N GLY A 79 7.47 18.53 -13.09
CA GLY A 79 7.09 18.70 -14.50
C GLY A 79 5.71 19.35 -14.63
N ASN A 80 5.54 20.25 -15.61
CA ASN A 80 4.28 20.95 -15.91
C ASN A 80 3.16 20.05 -16.47
N GLU A 81 3.39 18.74 -16.63
CA GLU A 81 2.35 17.79 -17.02
C GLU A 81 1.72 17.13 -15.78
N PRO A 82 0.40 16.85 -15.78
CA PRO A 82 -0.28 16.18 -14.68
C PRO A 82 0.12 14.69 -14.63
N ILE A 83 1.34 14.40 -14.18
CA ILE A 83 1.76 13.03 -13.92
C ILE A 83 0.96 12.54 -12.72
N GLN A 84 0.17 11.48 -12.94
CA GLN A 84 -0.56 10.81 -11.87
C GLN A 84 0.45 10.21 -10.88
N ARG A 85 0.63 10.86 -9.72
CA ARG A 85 1.50 10.38 -8.64
C ARG A 85 1.05 9.01 -8.16
N ARG A 86 1.98 8.07 -8.03
CA ARG A 86 1.68 6.69 -7.60
C ARG A 86 2.70 6.16 -6.58
N PHE A 87 2.23 5.34 -5.64
CA PHE A 87 3.06 4.57 -4.70
C PHE A 87 4.01 5.45 -3.87
N CYS A 88 5.34 5.22 -3.91
CA CYS A 88 6.34 6.05 -3.24
C CYS A 88 6.19 7.55 -3.55
N GLN A 89 5.72 7.94 -4.74
CA GLN A 89 5.55 9.35 -5.08
C GLN A 89 4.55 10.07 -4.17
N LEU A 90 3.60 9.33 -3.58
CA LEU A 90 2.59 9.86 -2.67
C LEU A 90 3.16 10.15 -1.27
N TYR A 91 4.38 9.70 -0.96
CA TYR A 91 5.03 10.02 0.29
C TYR A 91 5.78 11.37 0.26
N PHE A 92 6.10 11.92 -0.92
CA PHE A 92 6.70 13.26 -1.07
C PHE A 92 5.69 14.41 -1.00
N VAL A 93 4.39 14.11 -0.97
CA VAL A 93 3.33 15.11 -0.82
C VAL A 93 2.75 15.03 0.59
N GLU A 94 2.16 16.14 1.02
CA GLU A 94 1.45 16.22 2.30
C GLU A 94 0.44 15.07 2.42
N SER A 95 0.31 14.50 3.62
CA SER A 95 -0.56 13.34 3.90
C SER A 95 -2.01 13.54 3.45
N GLY A 96 -2.56 14.74 3.63
CA GLY A 96 -3.91 15.10 3.17
C GLY A 96 -4.04 15.00 1.64
N GLU A 97 -3.06 15.55 0.92
CA GLU A 97 -3.02 15.52 -0.54
C GLU A 97 -2.77 14.10 -1.08
N ALA A 98 -1.89 13.33 -0.42
CA ALA A 98 -1.68 11.92 -0.74
C ALA A 98 -2.99 11.12 -0.65
N ASN A 99 -3.76 11.34 0.42
CA ASN A 99 -5.03 10.65 0.64
C ASN A 99 -6.13 11.12 -0.31
N ARG A 100 -6.14 12.40 -0.71
CA ARG A 100 -7.00 12.91 -1.78
C ARG A 100 -6.73 12.18 -3.10
N ILE A 101 -5.47 12.10 -3.51
CA ILE A 101 -5.08 11.41 -4.75
C ILE A 101 -5.46 9.92 -4.69
N ARG A 102 -5.23 9.24 -3.56
CA ARG A 102 -5.65 7.84 -3.39
C ARG A 102 -7.16 7.69 -3.52
N ARG A 103 -7.94 8.60 -2.93
CA ARG A 103 -9.40 8.60 -3.02
C ARG A 103 -9.88 8.76 -4.46
N GLU A 104 -9.29 9.67 -5.22
CA GLU A 104 -9.57 9.85 -6.65
C GLU A 104 -9.24 8.60 -7.46
N GLN A 105 -8.09 7.98 -7.20
CA GLN A 105 -7.72 6.70 -7.82
C GLN A 105 -8.74 5.59 -7.51
N GLN A 106 -9.30 5.54 -6.29
CA GLN A 106 -10.35 4.59 -5.94
C GLN A 106 -11.67 4.86 -6.69
N GLN A 107 -12.01 6.12 -6.97
CA GLN A 107 -13.25 6.44 -7.69
C GLN A 107 -13.26 5.93 -9.14
N LEU A 108 -12.08 5.84 -9.76
CA LEU A 108 -11.88 5.27 -11.09
C LEU A 108 -12.10 3.74 -11.13
N LEU A 109 -12.10 3.06 -9.98
CA LEU A 109 -12.30 1.62 -9.89
C LEU A 109 -13.79 1.25 -9.81
N PRO A 110 -14.17 0.05 -10.29
CA PRO A 110 -15.51 -0.50 -10.07
C PRO A 110 -15.85 -0.56 -8.58
N ALA A 111 -17.11 -0.32 -8.21
CA ALA A 111 -17.55 -0.27 -6.82
C ALA A 111 -17.12 -1.49 -5.98
N ALA A 112 -17.19 -2.69 -6.56
CA ALA A 112 -16.76 -3.94 -5.92
C ALA A 112 -15.25 -4.02 -5.60
N GLN A 113 -14.44 -3.11 -6.14
CA GLN A 113 -13.00 -3.07 -5.94
C GLN A 113 -12.53 -1.89 -5.09
N ARG A 114 -13.44 -0.97 -4.73
CA ARG A 114 -13.10 0.24 -3.99
C ARG A 114 -12.72 -0.08 -2.56
N LEU A 115 -11.63 0.54 -2.11
CA LEU A 115 -11.22 0.52 -0.72
C LEU A 115 -11.96 1.61 0.07
N LEU A 116 -12.17 1.35 1.36
CA LEU A 116 -12.75 2.33 2.28
C LEU A 116 -11.74 3.47 2.53
N PRO A 117 -12.09 4.74 2.22
CA PRO A 117 -11.16 5.88 2.33
C PRO A 117 -10.70 6.15 3.77
N ASN A 118 -11.59 6.04 4.75
CA ASN A 118 -11.27 6.19 6.18
C ASN A 118 -10.20 5.19 6.63
N VAL A 119 -10.30 3.93 6.19
CA VAL A 119 -9.30 2.91 6.52
C VAL A 119 -7.95 3.21 5.84
N LEU A 120 -7.96 3.75 4.62
CA LEU A 120 -6.72 4.18 3.95
C LEU A 120 -6.04 5.35 4.67
N GLU A 121 -6.81 6.34 5.09
CA GLU A 121 -6.32 7.51 5.84
C GLU A 121 -5.75 7.11 7.20
N ASP A 122 -6.48 6.28 7.97
CA ASP A 122 -6.02 5.74 9.26
C ASP A 122 -4.69 4.98 9.09
N LEU A 123 -4.57 4.15 8.06
CA LEU A 123 -3.36 3.36 7.79
C LEU A 123 -2.20 4.21 7.26
N ASP A 124 -2.45 5.24 6.45
CA ASP A 124 -1.43 6.18 5.99
C ASP A 124 -0.84 6.97 7.17
N GLY A 125 -1.70 7.48 8.07
CA GLY A 125 -1.27 8.14 9.29
C GLY A 125 -0.45 7.22 10.19
N LEU A 126 -0.87 5.95 10.35
CA LEU A 126 -0.11 4.95 11.09
C LEU A 126 1.27 4.71 10.48
N LEU A 127 1.34 4.58 9.15
CA LEU A 127 2.60 4.33 8.43
C LEU A 127 3.55 5.51 8.56
N ARG A 128 3.09 6.75 8.40
CA ARG A 128 3.92 7.95 8.59
C ARG A 128 4.40 8.10 10.04
N GLY A 129 3.57 7.71 11.01
CA GLY A 129 3.95 7.72 12.44
C GLY A 129 5.01 6.68 12.83
N ILE A 130 5.11 5.54 12.15
CA ILE A 130 5.98 4.42 12.53
C ILE A 130 7.15 4.20 11.56
N ASN A 131 6.95 4.41 10.27
CA ASN A 131 7.92 4.07 9.24
C ASN A 131 8.95 5.21 9.07
N PRO A 132 10.23 4.99 9.44
CA PRO A 132 11.26 6.02 9.33
C PRO A 132 11.49 6.48 7.88
N PHE A 133 11.21 5.61 6.89
CA PHE A 133 11.30 6.00 5.49
C PHE A 133 10.18 6.96 5.10
N ALA A 134 8.97 6.78 5.63
CA ALA A 134 7.87 7.72 5.38
C ALA A 134 8.15 9.08 6.03
N GLN A 135 8.75 9.08 7.23
CA GLN A 135 9.17 10.30 7.92
C GLN A 135 10.31 11.03 7.19
N ALA A 136 11.20 10.31 6.51
CA ALA A 136 12.30 10.92 5.76
C ALA A 136 11.84 11.70 4.51
N PHE A 137 10.56 11.59 4.12
CA PHE A 137 9.99 12.32 2.99
C PHE A 137 9.06 13.47 3.41
N GLU A 138 8.92 13.75 4.71
CA GLU A 138 8.18 14.90 5.26
C GLU A 138 9.08 16.13 5.49
#